data_AF-A0A535P2L3-F1
#
_entry.id   AF-A0A535P2L3-F1
#
_cell.length_a   1.000
_cell.length_b   1.000
_cell.length_c   1.000
_cell.angle_alpha   90.00
_cell.angle_beta   90.00
_cell.angle_gamma   90.00
#
_symmetry.space_group_name_H-M   'P 1'
#
loop_
_entity.id
_entity.type
_entity.pdbx_description
1 polymer ?
#
loop_
_entity_poly.entity_id
_entity_poly.type
_entity_poly.pdbx_seq_one_letter_code
_entity_poly.pdbx_strand_id
1 'polypeptide(L)' 'DVRCTHGATVGPVDPEHLFYLRSRGIPEPTAKRMLIQGFFGDVLDRIPFEHARKLVEAELEARIG' A
#
# COMPACT_ATOMS: atom_id res chain seq x y z
N ASP A 1 4.24 32.08 17.18
CA ASP A 1 5.25 31.57 16.24
C ASP A 1 4.83 30.16 15.83
N VAL A 2 4.77 29.85 14.54
CA VAL A 2 4.36 28.53 14.02
C VAL A 2 5.36 28.05 12.98
N ARG A 3 5.77 26.79 13.10
CA ARG A 3 6.64 26.11 12.13
C ARG A 3 5.81 25.17 11.27
N CYS A 4 5.94 25.30 9.95
CA CYS A 4 5.31 24.43 8.97
C CYS A 4 6.39 23.77 8.10
N THR A 5 6.23 22.49 7.80
CA THR A 5 7.08 21.72 6.87
C THR A 5 6.23 20.87 5.93
N HIS A 6 6.72 20.59 4.73
CA HIS A 6 6.09 19.73 3.73
C HIS A 6 7.14 18.85 3.06
N GLY A 7 6.72 17.66 2.61
CA GLY A 7 7.55 16.72 1.86
C GLY A 7 6.67 15.78 1.04
N ALA A 8 7.14 15.40 -0.14
CA ALA A 8 6.47 14.47 -1.03
C ALA A 8 7.51 13.54 -1.66
N THR A 9 7.13 12.28 -1.87
CA THR A 9 7.97 11.27 -2.51
C THR A 9 7.19 10.56 -3.60
N VAL A 10 7.86 10.25 -4.71
CA VAL A 10 7.31 9.46 -5.82
C VAL A 10 8.34 8.41 -6.23
N GLY A 11 7.87 7.22 -6.57
CA GLY A 11 8.73 6.15 -7.04
C GLY A 11 7.91 4.91 -7.42
N PRO A 12 8.49 4.00 -8.22
CA PRO A 12 7.89 2.70 -8.49
C PRO A 12 7.97 1.79 -7.26
N VAL A 13 7.31 0.63 -7.33
CA VAL A 13 7.50 -0.45 -6.34
C VAL A 13 8.97 -0.84 -6.30
N ASP A 14 9.52 -0.97 -5.09
CA ASP A 14 10.91 -1.34 -4.88
C ASP A 14 11.21 -2.74 -5.46
N PRO A 15 12.13 -2.86 -6.44
CA PRO A 15 12.46 -4.13 -7.06
C PRO A 15 13.10 -5.12 -6.09
N GLU A 16 13.80 -4.67 -5.05
CA GLU A 16 14.42 -5.53 -4.03
C GLU A 16 13.36 -6.19 -3.16
N HIS A 17 12.34 -5.43 -2.75
CA HIS A 17 11.18 -5.98 -2.02
C HIS A 17 10.41 -6.98 -2.87
N LEU A 18 10.20 -6.66 -4.15
CA LEU A 18 9.53 -7.56 -5.09
C LEU A 18 10.34 -8.85 -5.29
N PHE A 19 11.65 -8.73 -5.48
CA PHE A 19 12.56 -9.88 -5.59
C PHE A 19 12.52 -10.74 -4.33
N TYR A 20 12.57 -10.13 -3.15
CA TYR A 20 12.50 -10.84 -1.87
C TYR A 20 11.24 -11.69 -1.75
N LEU A 21 10.05 -11.12 -2.03
CA LEU A 21 8.79 -11.86 -1.99
C LEU A 21 8.76 -12.99 -3.03
N ARG A 22 9.24 -12.72 -4.24
CA ARG A 22 9.32 -13.73 -5.31
C ARG A 22 10.28 -14.87 -4.98
N SER A 23 11.40 -14.59 -4.30
CA SER A 23 12.36 -15.60 -3.86
C SER A 23 11.75 -16.60 -2.86
N ARG A 24 10.67 -16.20 -2.18
CA ARG A 24 9.87 -17.05 -1.28
C ARG A 24 8.75 -17.81 -2.01
N GLY A 25 8.71 -17.79 -3.35
CA GLY A 25 7.72 -18.50 -4.16
C GLY A 25 6.41 -17.73 -4.37
N ILE A 26 6.33 -16.46 -3.97
CA ILE A 26 5.12 -15.66 -4.15
C ILE A 26 5.04 -15.18 -5.61
N PRO A 27 3.93 -15.43 -6.34
CA PRO A 27 3.76 -14.95 -7.70
C PRO A 27 3.85 -13.43 -7.79
N GLU A 28 4.46 -12.91 -8.85
CA GLU A 28 4.66 -11.46 -9.03
C GLU A 28 3.39 -10.61 -8.85
N PRO A 29 2.21 -10.97 -9.40
CA PRO A 29 0.98 -10.20 -9.17
C PRO A 29 0.57 -10.15 -7.69
N THR A 30 0.79 -11.25 -6.97
CA THR A 30 0.48 -11.33 -5.54
C THR A 30 1.48 -10.53 -4.73
N ALA A 31 2.78 -10.62 -5.05
CA ALA A 31 3.82 -9.85 -4.38
C ALA A 31 3.63 -8.34 -4.55
N LYS A 32 3.31 -7.86 -5.76
CA LYS A 32 3.01 -6.43 -5.99
C LYS A 32 1.84 -5.96 -5.15
N ARG A 33 0.75 -6.73 -5.12
CA ARG A 33 -0.43 -6.40 -4.32
C ARG A 33 -0.12 -6.35 -2.82
N MET A 34 0.65 -7.31 -2.29
CA MET A 34 1.09 -7.27 -0.89
C MET A 34 1.86 -5.98 -0.57
N LEU A 35 2.76 -5.55 -1.46
CA LEU A 35 3.54 -4.33 -1.27
C LEU A 35 2.65 -3.07 -1.30
N ILE A 36 1.69 -3.01 -2.23
CA ILE A 36 0.77 -1.87 -2.34
C ILE A 36 -0.18 -1.82 -1.13
N GLN A 37 -0.74 -2.96 -0.71
CA GLN A 37 -1.58 -3.04 0.49
C GLN A 37 -0.80 -2.64 1.75
N GLY A 38 0.45 -3.10 1.89
CA GLY A 38 1.33 -2.70 2.99
C GLY A 38 1.62 -1.20 3.00
N PHE A 39 1.78 -0.57 1.82
CA PHE A 39 1.96 0.88 1.70
C PHE A 39 0.75 1.69 2.18
N PHE A 40 -0.47 1.22 1.89
CA PHE A 40 -1.70 1.91 2.30
C PHE A 40 -2.19 1.55 3.71
N GLY A 41 -1.67 0.49 4.34
CA GLY A 41 -2.11 -0.02 5.64
C GLY A 41 -2.24 1.07 6.70
N ASP A 42 -1.19 1.87 6.91
CA ASP A 42 -1.17 2.96 7.90
C ASP A 42 -2.25 4.02 7.65
N VAL A 43 -2.64 4.25 6.40
CA VAL A 43 -3.68 5.22 6.03
C VAL A 43 -5.06 4.61 6.23
N LEU A 44 -5.25 3.35 5.85
CA LEU A 44 -6.50 2.61 6.01
C LEU A 44 -6.85 2.41 7.50
N ASP A 45 -5.85 2.14 8.34
CA ASP A 45 -6.03 1.95 9.78
C ASP A 45 -6.51 3.21 10.50
N ARG A 46 -6.25 4.39 9.92
CA ARG A 46 -6.76 5.68 10.44
C ARG A 46 -8.25 5.87 10.16
N ILE A 47 -8.87 5.07 9.30
CA ILE A 47 -10.31 5.13 9.05
C ILE A 47 -11.01 4.48 10.25
N PRO A 48 -11.72 5.24 11.11
CA PRO A 48 -12.27 4.74 12.36
C PRO A 48 -13.54 3.90 12.15
N PHE A 49 -14.21 4.09 11.02
CA PHE A 49 -15.45 3.40 10.70
C PHE A 49 -15.16 2.20 9.79
N GLU A 50 -15.39 1.02 10.34
CA GLU A 50 -15.03 -0.26 9.71
C GLU A 50 -15.66 -0.44 8.33
N HIS A 51 -16.93 -0.06 8.17
CA HIS A 51 -17.60 -0.16 6.88
C HIS A 51 -17.00 0.78 5.83
N ALA A 52 -16.60 2.00 6.22
CA ALA A 52 -15.89 2.90 5.30
C ALA A 52 -14.51 2.35 4.93
N ARG A 53 -13.79 1.76 5.88
CA ARG A 53 -12.50 1.11 5.62
C ARG A 53 -12.64 -0.01 4.58
N LYS A 54 -13.61 -0.90 4.78
CA LYS A 54 -13.92 -1.99 3.85
C LYS A 54 -14.28 -1.52 2.45
N LEU A 55 -15.03 -0.42 2.33
CA LEU A 55 -15.36 0.16 1.02
C LEU A 55 -14.09 0.65 0.30
N VAL A 56 -13.19 1.31 1.01
CA VAL A 56 -11.93 1.79 0.44
C VAL A 56 -10.99 0.63 0.10
N GLU A 57 -10.91 -0.39 0.95
CA GLU A 57 -10.13 -1.61 0.67
C GLU A 57 -10.63 -2.35 -0.58
N ALA A 58 -11.96 -2.47 -0.75
CA ALA A 58 -12.56 -3.07 -1.93
C ALA A 58 -12.26 -2.28 -3.21
N GLU A 59 -12.35 -0.96 -3.15
CA GLU A 59 -12.01 -0.07 -4.27
C GLU A 59 -10.51 -0.13 -4.60
N LEU A 60 -9.66 -0.22 -3.59
CA LEU A 60 -8.21 -0.37 -3.76
C LEU A 60 -7.88 -1.69 -4.46
N GLU A 61 -8.48 -2.81 -4.03
CA GLU A 61 -8.27 -4.12 -4.66
C GLU A 61 -8.74 -4.10 -6.13
N ALA A 62 -9.88 -3.47 -6.42
CA ALA A 62 -10.41 -3.35 -7.79
C ALA A 62 -9.50 -2.54 -8.75
N ARG A 63 -8.62 -1.69 -8.23
CA ARG A 63 -7.67 -0.89 -9.02
C ARG A 63 -6.29 -1.53 -9.18
N ILE A 64 -5.94 -2.45 -8.28
CA ILE A 64 -4.64 -3.14 -8.27
C ILE A 64 -4.70 -4.47 -9.04
N GLY A 65 -5.87 -5.12 -9.06
CA GLY A 65 -6.15 -6.32 -9.87
C GLY A 65 -6.24 -6.02 -11.36
#